data_AF-A0A8T7EBQ4-F1
#
_entry.id   AF-A0A8T7EBQ4-F1
#
_cell.length_a   1.000
_cell.length_b   1.000
_cell.length_c   1.000
_cell.angle_alpha   90.00
_cell.angle_beta   90.00
_cell.angle_gamma   90.00
#
_symmetry.space_group_name_H-M   'P 1'
#
loop_
_entity.id
_entity.type
_entity.pdbx_description
1 polymer ?
#
loop_
_entity_poly.entity_id
_entity_poly.type
_entity_poly.pdbx_seq_one_letter_code
_entity_poly.pdbx_strand_id
1 'polypeptide(L)'
;MGVWYLLLVLMNIYMMFLGDTQYLVDQLPFPADEWAVRAFVDGWSPFLFEMAGIATFALWASRKPAKYASAAILLIWLEITHGVLDDIFLIARGYDASGYIAFIVIHLIIIATGVWAVRRAEAETAVSPPVGDG
;
A
#
# COMPACT_ATOMS: atom_id res chain seq x y z
N MET A 1 1.00 9.59 0.84
CA MET A 1 0.32 8.29 1.04
C MET A 1 -0.73 8.01 -0.04
N GLY A 2 -1.88 8.69 -0.07
CA GLY A 2 -3.00 8.29 -0.95
C GLY A 2 -2.69 8.13 -2.44
N VAL A 3 -1.88 9.03 -3.03
CA VAL A 3 -1.47 8.91 -4.45
C VAL A 3 -0.63 7.65 -4.71
N TRP A 4 0.22 7.28 -3.76
CA TRP A 4 1.07 6.10 -3.88
C TRP A 4 0.27 4.81 -3.70
N TYR A 5 -0.71 4.79 -2.79
CA TYR A 5 -1.69 3.70 -2.74
C TYR A 5 -2.48 3.58 -4.06
N LEU A 6 -2.88 4.70 -4.66
CA LEU A 6 -3.55 4.67 -5.96
C LEU A 6 -2.64 4.09 -7.05
N LEU A 7 -1.35 4.41 -7.03
CA LEU A 7 -0.38 3.77 -7.92
C LEU A 7 -0.32 2.25 -7.71
N LEU A 8 -0.25 1.78 -6.45
CA LEU A 8 -0.28 0.35 -6.14
C LEU A 8 -1.55 -0.33 -6.66
N VAL A 9 -2.71 0.31 -6.51
CA VAL A 9 -3.99 -0.17 -7.05
C VAL A 9 -3.92 -0.31 -8.57
N LEU A 10 -3.43 0.71 -9.27
CA LEU A 10 -3.33 0.67 -10.73
C LEU A 10 -2.36 -0.40 -11.23
N MET A 11 -1.22 -0.57 -10.57
CA MET A 11 -0.25 -1.63 -10.88
C MET A 11 -0.88 -3.01 -10.70
N ASN A 12 -1.63 -3.22 -9.62
CA ASN A 12 -2.30 -4.48 -9.33
C ASN A 12 -3.46 -4.75 -10.29
N ILE A 13 -4.24 -3.74 -10.69
CA ILE A 13 -5.27 -3.89 -11.73
C ILE A 13 -4.63 -4.32 -13.05
N TYR A 14 -3.53 -3.67 -13.44
CA TYR A 14 -2.82 -4.03 -14.66
C TYR A 14 -2.35 -5.49 -14.60
N MET A 15 -1.62 -5.84 -13.53
CA MET A 15 -1.10 -7.19 -13.33
C MET A 15 -2.19 -8.27 -13.34
N MET A 16 -3.34 -8.05 -12.70
CA MET A 16 -4.35 -9.09 -12.52
C MET A 16 -5.41 -9.18 -13.62
N PHE A 17 -5.73 -8.06 -14.30
CA PHE A 17 -6.90 -8.01 -15.19
C PHE A 17 -6.62 -7.53 -16.60
N LEU A 18 -5.55 -6.76 -16.83
CA LEU A 18 -5.29 -6.13 -18.12
C LEU A 18 -4.00 -6.61 -18.79
N GLY A 19 -3.09 -7.21 -18.02
CA GLY A 19 -1.84 -7.79 -18.49
C GLY A 19 -2.03 -9.16 -19.14
N ASP A 20 -0.93 -9.69 -19.67
CA ASP A 20 -0.87 -11.05 -20.20
C ASP A 20 -0.92 -12.07 -19.05
N THR A 21 -1.78 -13.07 -19.14
CA THR A 21 -1.82 -14.18 -18.17
C THR A 21 -0.46 -14.89 -18.08
N GLN A 22 0.31 -14.95 -19.18
CA GLN A 22 1.64 -15.54 -19.18
C GLN A 22 2.60 -14.80 -18.23
N TYR A 23 2.45 -13.48 -18.09
CA TYR A 23 3.22 -12.72 -17.13
C TYR A 23 3.01 -13.25 -15.71
N LEU A 24 1.77 -13.52 -15.30
CA LEU A 24 1.50 -14.10 -13.97
C LEU A 24 2.11 -15.49 -13.81
N VAL A 25 2.01 -16.34 -14.84
CA VAL A 25 2.62 -17.68 -14.83
C VAL A 25 4.13 -17.60 -14.62
N ASP A 26 4.80 -16.69 -15.33
CA ASP A 26 6.25 -16.52 -15.27
C ASP A 26 6.74 -15.99 -13.91
N GLN A 27 5.86 -15.35 -13.13
CA GLN A 27 6.19 -14.81 -11.80
C GLN A 27 5.95 -15.80 -10.66
N LEU A 28 5.26 -16.93 -10.90
CA LEU A 28 4.96 -17.91 -9.87
C LEU A 28 6.12 -18.91 -9.70
N PRO A 29 6.53 -19.24 -8.46
CA PRO A 29 7.66 -20.14 -8.21
C PRO A 29 7.31 -21.63 -8.37
N PHE A 30 6.18 -21.93 -8.99
CA PHE A 30 5.66 -23.28 -9.17
C PHE A 30 4.94 -23.38 -10.52
N PRO A 31 4.83 -24.59 -11.10
CA PRO A 31 4.04 -24.80 -12.31
C PRO A 31 2.60 -24.34 -12.08
N ALA A 32 2.15 -23.36 -12.87
CA ALA A 32 0.83 -22.77 -12.76
C ALA A 32 0.02 -23.11 -14.02
N ASP A 33 -1.10 -23.79 -13.83
CA ASP A 33 -2.13 -23.93 -14.85
C ASP A 33 -3.16 -22.79 -14.72
N GLU A 34 -4.16 -22.80 -15.60
CA GLU A 34 -5.22 -21.78 -15.61
C GLU A 34 -5.93 -21.66 -14.25
N TRP A 35 -6.15 -22.78 -13.55
CA TRP A 35 -6.84 -22.80 -12.26
C TRP A 35 -5.98 -22.23 -11.14
N ALA A 36 -4.67 -22.50 -11.15
CA ALA A 36 -3.72 -21.92 -10.22
C ALA A 36 -3.65 -20.40 -10.38
N VAL A 37 -3.59 -19.90 -11.63
CA VAL A 37 -3.59 -18.45 -11.89
C VAL A 37 -4.90 -17.81 -11.45
N ARG A 38 -6.05 -18.44 -11.75
CA ARG A 38 -7.34 -17.93 -11.31
C ARG A 38 -7.46 -17.88 -9.80
N ALA A 39 -7.04 -18.93 -9.10
CA ALA A 39 -7.03 -18.96 -7.64
C ALA A 39 -6.10 -17.89 -7.05
N PHE A 40 -4.94 -17.63 -7.68
CA PHE A 40 -4.05 -16.55 -7.30
C PHE A 40 -4.73 -15.18 -7.44
N VAL A 41 -5.34 -14.88 -8.59
CA VAL A 41 -6.06 -13.62 -8.82
C VAL A 41 -7.24 -13.46 -7.85
N ASP A 42 -8.05 -14.51 -7.67
CA ASP A 42 -9.18 -14.48 -6.75
C ASP A 42 -8.71 -14.25 -5.30
N GLY A 43 -7.62 -14.90 -4.88
CA GLY A 43 -7.02 -14.74 -3.55
C GLY A 43 -6.33 -13.39 -3.33
N TRP A 44 -5.79 -12.77 -4.39
CA TRP A 44 -5.13 -11.47 -4.33
C TRP A 44 -6.12 -10.29 -4.44
N SER A 45 -7.30 -10.52 -5.02
CA SER A 45 -8.30 -9.48 -5.26
C SER A 45 -8.79 -8.73 -4.00
N PRO A 46 -8.98 -9.36 -2.81
CA PRO A 46 -9.36 -8.62 -1.61
C PRO A 46 -8.34 -7.55 -1.24
N PHE A 47 -7.05 -7.88 -1.32
CA PHE A 47 -5.96 -6.95 -1.06
C PHE A 47 -6.01 -5.74 -2.00
N LEU A 48 -6.28 -5.95 -3.29
CA LEU A 48 -6.49 -4.85 -4.24
C LEU A 48 -7.65 -3.93 -3.81
N PHE A 49 -8.79 -4.49 -3.43
CA PHE A 49 -9.96 -3.68 -3.05
C PHE A 49 -9.74 -2.93 -1.74
N GLU A 50 -9.07 -3.54 -0.78
CA GLU A 50 -8.65 -2.89 0.47
C GLU A 50 -7.70 -1.73 0.18
N MET A 51 -6.70 -1.92 -0.68
CA MET A 51 -5.81 -0.84 -1.10
C MET A 51 -6.56 0.29 -1.80
N ALA A 52 -7.58 0.00 -2.61
CA ALA A 52 -8.41 1.03 -3.24
C ALA A 52 -9.23 1.82 -2.21
N GLY A 53 -9.78 1.14 -1.21
CA GLY A 53 -10.43 1.78 -0.05
C GLY A 53 -9.47 2.68 0.73
N ILE A 54 -8.24 2.21 0.99
CA ILE A 54 -7.21 2.99 1.68
C ILE A 54 -6.76 4.19 0.82
N ALA A 55 -6.55 4.01 -0.48
CA ALA A 55 -6.18 5.09 -1.40
C ALA A 55 -7.20 6.22 -1.37
N THR A 56 -8.48 5.87 -1.56
CA THR A 56 -9.58 6.84 -1.57
C THR A 56 -9.74 7.52 -0.22
N PHE A 57 -9.69 6.76 0.88
CA PHE A 57 -9.74 7.31 2.23
C PHE A 57 -8.56 8.26 2.50
N ALA A 58 -7.33 7.89 2.17
CA ALA A 58 -6.14 8.70 2.42
C ALA A 58 -6.14 9.99 1.59
N LEU A 59 -6.59 9.93 0.33
CA LEU A 59 -6.79 11.12 -0.52
C LEU A 59 -7.90 12.04 0.00
N TRP A 60 -8.95 11.47 0.60
CA TRP A 60 -9.99 12.25 1.22
C TRP A 60 -9.51 12.92 2.52
N ALA A 61 -8.90 12.12 3.41
CA ALA A 61 -8.41 12.51 4.71
C ALA A 61 -7.27 13.54 4.65
N SER A 62 -6.51 13.58 3.55
CA SER A 62 -5.41 14.55 3.36
C SER A 62 -5.87 16.02 3.39
N ARG A 63 -7.18 16.29 3.26
CA ARG A 63 -7.76 17.63 3.40
C ARG A 63 -7.80 18.13 4.86
N LYS A 64 -7.68 17.23 5.84
CA LYS A 64 -7.71 17.53 7.28
C LYS A 64 -6.64 16.72 8.02
N PRO A 65 -5.35 16.91 7.71
CA PRO A 65 -4.28 16.02 8.15
C PRO A 65 -4.19 15.87 9.68
N ALA A 66 -4.36 16.97 10.43
CA ALA A 66 -4.35 16.94 11.89
C ALA A 66 -5.42 16.01 12.50
N LYS A 67 -6.61 15.94 11.90
CA LYS A 67 -7.70 15.08 12.38
C LYS A 67 -7.40 13.59 12.17
N TYR A 68 -6.61 13.25 11.16
CA TYR A 68 -6.40 11.87 10.70
C TYR A 68 -4.95 11.38 10.90
N ALA A 69 -4.16 12.06 11.74
CA ALA A 69 -2.77 11.68 12.01
C ALA A 69 -2.64 10.24 12.54
N SER A 70 -3.54 9.80 13.42
CA SER A 70 -3.57 8.42 13.92
C SER A 70 -3.82 7.39 12.81
N ALA A 71 -4.68 7.72 11.83
CA ALA A 71 -4.90 6.86 10.68
C ALA A 71 -3.63 6.77 9.80
N ALA A 72 -2.90 7.88 9.63
CA ALA A 72 -1.62 7.85 8.93
C ALA A 72 -0.58 6.98 9.66
N ILE A 73 -0.55 6.99 11.00
CA ILE A 73 0.31 6.10 11.81
C ILE A 73 -0.07 4.64 11.60
N LEU A 74 -1.37 4.31 11.60
CA LEU A 74 -1.84 2.96 11.30
C LEU A 74 -1.38 2.51 9.92
N LEU A 75 -1.54 3.37 8.89
CA LEU A 75 -1.08 3.05 7.54
C LEU A 75 0.43 2.83 7.48
N ILE A 76 1.24 3.62 8.20
CA ILE A 76 2.69 3.37 8.28
C ILE A 76 2.99 1.96 8.80
N TRP A 77 2.30 1.52 9.85
CA TRP A 77 2.48 0.18 10.39
C TRP A 77 2.04 -0.91 9.41
N LEU A 78 0.91 -0.71 8.71
CA LEU A 78 0.46 -1.63 7.68
C LEU A 78 1.47 -1.73 6.53
N GLU A 79 2.07 -0.63 6.10
CA GLU A 79 3.10 -0.67 5.06
C GLU A 79 4.38 -1.37 5.51
N ILE A 80 4.72 -1.30 6.80
CA ILE A 80 5.85 -2.07 7.34
C ILE A 80 5.52 -3.56 7.34
N THR A 81 4.38 -3.95 7.89
CA THR A 81 4.08 -5.38 8.11
C THR A 81 3.52 -6.08 6.88
N HIS A 82 2.56 -5.45 6.20
CA HIS A 82 1.89 -6.01 5.03
C HIS A 82 2.49 -5.57 3.70
N GLY A 83 3.23 -4.47 3.65
CA GLY A 83 3.98 -4.09 2.46
C GLY A 83 5.37 -4.72 2.46
N VAL A 84 6.27 -4.17 3.28
CA VAL A 84 7.70 -4.53 3.25
C VAL A 84 7.96 -5.95 3.75
N LEU A 85 7.42 -6.35 4.92
CA LEU A 85 7.70 -7.68 5.47
C LEU A 85 7.04 -8.80 4.65
N ASP A 86 5.85 -8.55 4.08
CA ASP A 86 5.19 -9.54 3.22
C ASP A 86 5.93 -9.73 1.90
N ASP A 87 6.39 -8.64 1.25
CA ASP A 87 7.23 -8.72 0.05
C ASP A 87 8.53 -9.50 0.32
N ILE A 88 9.20 -9.24 1.44
CA ILE A 88 10.40 -9.99 1.85
C ILE A 88 10.06 -11.48 2.07
N PHE A 89 8.91 -11.76 2.68
CA PHE A 89 8.44 -13.13 2.88
C PHE A 89 8.19 -13.83 1.54
N LEU A 90 7.53 -13.19 0.58
CA LEU A 90 7.26 -13.74 -0.75
C LEU A 90 8.55 -14.00 -1.54
N ILE A 91 9.51 -13.07 -1.49
CA ILE A 91 10.86 -13.30 -2.05
C ILE A 91 11.50 -14.53 -1.41
N ALA A 92 11.44 -14.66 -0.08
CA ALA A 92 11.98 -15.82 0.63
C ALA A 92 11.25 -17.14 0.30
N ARG A 93 10.01 -17.07 -0.19
CA ARG A 93 9.23 -18.22 -0.68
C ARG A 93 9.53 -18.58 -2.14
N GLY A 94 10.42 -17.84 -2.79
CA GLY A 94 10.95 -18.14 -4.13
C GLY A 94 10.33 -17.32 -5.25
N TYR A 95 9.44 -16.37 -4.95
CA TYR A 95 8.90 -15.47 -5.97
C TYR A 95 10.00 -14.56 -6.56
N ASP A 96 9.80 -14.11 -7.80
CA ASP A 96 10.77 -13.25 -8.48
C ASP A 96 11.03 -11.94 -7.71
N ALA A 97 12.29 -11.70 -7.38
CA ALA A 97 12.65 -10.56 -6.54
C ALA A 97 12.48 -9.20 -7.23
N SER A 98 12.56 -9.14 -8.56
CA SER A 98 12.60 -7.85 -9.27
C SER A 98 11.29 -7.08 -9.13
N GLY A 99 10.15 -7.78 -9.26
CA GLY A 99 8.82 -7.21 -9.04
C GLY A 99 8.62 -6.73 -7.60
N TYR A 100 8.92 -7.59 -6.63
CA TYR A 100 8.77 -7.27 -5.21
C TYR A 100 9.69 -6.16 -4.73
N ILE A 101 10.92 -6.05 -5.25
CA ILE A 101 11.80 -4.91 -4.92
C ILE A 101 11.17 -3.58 -5.35
N ALA A 102 10.49 -3.53 -6.51
CA ALA A 102 9.79 -2.33 -6.95
C ALA A 102 8.62 -1.98 -6.02
N PHE A 103 7.85 -2.98 -5.55
CA PHE A 103 6.79 -2.80 -4.55
C PHE A 103 7.34 -2.28 -3.22
N ILE A 104 8.40 -2.89 -2.68
CA ILE A 104 9.09 -2.45 -1.44
C ILE A 104 9.47 -0.97 -1.54
N VAL A 105 10.03 -0.52 -2.67
CA VAL A 105 10.39 0.89 -2.86
C VAL A 105 9.16 1.80 -2.73
N ILE A 106 8.03 1.42 -3.31
CA ILE A 106 6.78 2.18 -3.20
C ILE A 106 6.26 2.18 -1.75
N HIS A 107 6.30 1.04 -1.05
CA HIS A 107 5.93 0.95 0.37
C HIS A 107 6.79 1.87 1.25
N LEU A 108 8.10 1.91 1.02
CA LEU A 108 9.02 2.82 1.71
C LEU A 108 8.68 4.30 1.44
N ILE A 109 8.27 4.64 0.21
CA ILE A 109 7.81 6.00 -0.12
C ILE A 109 6.50 6.31 0.60
N ILE A 110 5.56 5.36 0.70
CA ILE A 110 4.31 5.54 1.47
C ILE A 110 4.64 5.81 2.93
N ILE A 111 5.51 5.01 3.54
CA ILE A 111 5.98 5.18 4.93
C ILE A 111 6.61 6.56 5.11
N ALA A 112 7.57 6.95 4.25
CA ALA A 112 8.25 8.22 4.36
C ALA A 112 7.28 9.41 4.24
N THR A 113 6.34 9.36 3.28
CA THR A 113 5.33 10.41 3.14
C THR A 113 4.32 10.44 4.29
N GLY A 114 4.02 9.28 4.89
CA GLY A 114 3.19 9.18 6.09
C GLY A 114 3.86 9.81 7.30
N VAL A 115 5.12 9.44 7.58
CA VAL A 115 5.91 10.02 8.68
C VAL A 115 6.00 11.54 8.53
N TRP A 116 6.27 12.03 7.32
CA TRP A 116 6.30 13.46 7.03
C TRP A 116 4.94 14.14 7.32
N ALA A 117 3.83 13.54 6.89
CA ALA A 117 2.50 14.09 7.12
C ALA A 117 2.12 14.14 8.61
N VAL A 118 2.46 13.10 9.38
CA VAL A 118 2.24 13.06 10.83
C VAL A 118 3.03 14.16 11.53
N ARG A 119 4.33 14.29 11.25
CA ARG A 119 5.19 15.33 11.84
C ARG A 119 4.67 16.74 11.54
N ARG A 120 4.18 16.97 10.32
CA ARG A 120 3.61 18.26 9.94
C ARG A 120 2.32 18.56 10.70
N ALA A 121 1.44 17.57 10.84
CA ALA A 121 0.20 17.71 11.60
C ALA A 121 0.47 18.04 13.07
N GLU A 122 1.43 17.37 13.71
CA GLU A 122 1.85 17.62 15.08
C GLU A 122 2.38 19.06 15.26
N ALA A 123 3.20 19.54 14.31
CA ALA A 123 3.71 20.91 14.32
C ALA A 123 2.59 21.95 14.20
N GLU A 124 1.59 21.73 13.34
CA GLU A 124 0.43 22.61 13.18
C GLU A 124 -0.41 22.69 14.47
N THR A 125 -0.57 21.57 15.19
CA THR A 125 -1.25 21.54 16.49
C THR A 125 -0.45 22.21 17.62
N ALA A 126 0.88 22.11 17.61
CA ALA A 126 1.72 22.71 18.65
C ALA A 126 1.77 24.25 18.56
N VAL A 127 1.56 24.83 17.38
CA VAL A 127 1.58 26.29 17.13
C VAL A 127 0.23 26.95 17.43
N SER A 128 -0.86 26.17 17.53
CA SER A 128 -2.20 26.68 17.85
C SER A 128 -2.46 26.46 19.35
N PRO A 129 -2.24 27.44 20.24
CA PRO A 129 -2.57 27.26 21.65
C PRO A 129 -4.09 27.00 21.79
N PRO A 130 -4.52 26.27 22.84
CA PRO A 130 -5.95 26.17 23.13
C PRO A 130 -6.48 27.59 23.29
N VAL A 131 -7.46 27.96 22.45
CA VAL A 131 -8.28 29.13 22.73
C VAL A 131 -8.93 28.82 24.07
N GLY A 132 -8.44 29.46 25.12
CA GLY A 132 -8.92 29.24 26.47
C GLY A 132 -10.43 29.45 26.50
N ASP A 133 -11.14 28.48 27.05
CA ASP A 133 -12.55 28.62 27.40
C ASP A 133 -12.65 29.77 28.41
N GLY A 134 -13.15 30.91 27.94
CA GLY A 134 -13.57 32.06 28.74
C GLY A 134 -15.06 32.04 28.99
#